data_AF-A0AAP0RP50-F1
#
_entry.id   AF-A0AAP0RP50-F1
#
_cell.length_a   1.000
_cell.length_b   1.000
_cell.length_c   1.000
_cell.angle_alpha   90.00
_cell.angle_beta   90.00
_cell.angle_gamma   90.00
#
_symmetry.space_group_name_H-M   'P 1'
#
loop_
_entity.id
_entity.type
_entity.pdbx_description
1 polymer ?
#
loop_
_entity_poly.entity_id
_entity_poly.type
_entity_poly.pdbx_seq_one_letter_code
_entity_poly.pdbx_strand_id
1 'polypeptide(L)'
;MIFFPVVNEACRLLAEGIAVKASDLDIAAVMGMGFPAYRGGIIFWANSLGSKYICSKLEKWSKIYGEFFKPCAYLVERASKGDLSGEKSKLILFCITNKMLVKFFKLHLWKIWTASK
;
A
#
# COMPACT_ATOMS: atom_id res chain seq x y z
N MET A 1 -6.13 -1.66 13.63
CA MET A 1 -5.19 -2.42 12.77
C MET A 1 -4.48 -1.45 11.85
N ILE A 2 -3.26 -1.05 12.19
CA ILE A 2 -2.53 0.07 11.54
C ILE A 2 -2.01 -0.26 10.13
N PHE A 3 -1.97 -1.54 9.76
CA PHE A 3 -1.38 -1.99 8.49
C PHE A 3 -2.30 -1.86 7.27
N PHE A 4 -3.62 -1.75 7.45
CA PHE A 4 -4.56 -1.71 6.32
C PHE A 4 -4.43 -0.42 5.48
N PRO A 5 -4.26 0.77 6.08
CA PRO A 5 -3.89 1.97 5.33
C PRO A 5 -2.57 1.82 4.57
N VAL A 6 -1.58 1.11 5.13
CA VAL A 6 -0.30 0.87 4.46
C VAL A 6 -0.47 -0.02 3.23
N VAL A 7 -1.31 -1.06 3.32
CA VAL A 7 -1.70 -1.89 2.16
C VAL A 7 -2.41 -1.05 1.09
N ASN A 8 -3.31 -0.15 1.50
CA ASN A 8 -4.02 0.74 0.59
C ASN A 8 -3.06 1.68 -0.16
N GLU A 9 -2.05 2.20 0.53
CA GLU A 9 -1.03 3.06 -0.07
C GLU A 9 -0.09 2.27 -0.99
N ALA A 10 0.31 1.06 -0.60
CA ALA A 10 1.08 0.17 -1.48
C ALA A 10 0.32 -0.14 -2.78
N CYS A 11 -1.00 -0.33 -2.70
CA CYS A 11 -1.87 -0.48 -3.87
C CYS A 11 -1.93 0.79 -4.73
N ARG A 12 -1.86 1.99 -4.15
CA ARG A 12 -1.73 3.25 -4.91
C ARG A 12 -0.39 3.35 -5.64
N LEU A 13 0.71 2.93 -5.00
CA LEU A 13 2.03 2.92 -5.65
C LEU A 13 2.08 1.98 -6.87
N LEU A 14 1.38 0.84 -6.80
CA LEU A 14 1.19 -0.07 -7.95
C LEU A 14 0.30 0.54 -9.03
N ALA A 15 -0.75 1.27 -8.64
CA ALA A 15 -1.62 1.96 -9.58
C ALA A 15 -0.85 3.06 -10.35
N GLU A 16 -0.08 3.89 -9.63
CA GLU A 16 0.79 4.95 -10.17
C GLU A 16 1.97 4.39 -11.00
N GLY A 17 2.27 3.09 -10.89
CA GLY A 17 3.38 2.45 -11.59
C GLY A 17 4.76 2.84 -11.04
N ILE A 18 4.83 3.26 -9.77
CA ILE A 18 6.09 3.52 -9.06
C ILE A 18 6.79 2.20 -8.75
N ALA A 19 6.02 1.17 -8.41
CA ALA A 19 6.49 -0.19 -8.28
C ALA A 19 6.01 -1.04 -9.48
N VAL A 20 6.93 -1.86 -9.98
CA VAL A 20 6.77 -2.71 -11.16
C VAL A 20 6.00 -3.97 -10.80
N LYS A 21 6.37 -4.56 -9.65
CA LYS A 21 5.81 -5.79 -9.12
C LYS A 21 5.40 -5.61 -7.66
N ALA A 22 4.37 -6.34 -7.26
CA ALA A 22 3.99 -6.46 -5.84
C ALA A 22 5.15 -7.00 -4.98
N SER A 23 5.98 -7.91 -5.53
CA SER A 23 7.16 -8.47 -4.85
C SER A 23 8.19 -7.41 -4.46
N ASP A 24 8.35 -6.36 -5.27
CA ASP A 24 9.34 -5.31 -4.98
C ASP A 24 8.91 -4.49 -3.76
N LEU A 25 7.59 -4.26 -3.61
CA LEU A 25 7.02 -3.61 -2.43
C LEU A 25 7.12 -4.49 -1.19
N ASP A 26 6.97 -5.80 -1.34
CA ASP A 26 7.12 -6.78 -0.26
C ASP A 26 8.55 -6.77 0.28
N ILE A 27 9.55 -6.84 -0.61
CA ILE A 27 10.96 -6.76 -0.25
C ILE A 27 11.29 -5.39 0.38
N ALA A 28 10.79 -4.30 -0.20
CA ALA A 28 10.99 -2.96 0.36
C ALA A 28 10.35 -2.80 1.75
N ALA A 29 9.20 -3.42 2.01
CA ALA A 29 8.57 -3.41 3.33
C ALA A 29 9.37 -4.23 4.36
N VAL A 30 9.88 -5.40 3.96
CA VAL A 30 10.71 -6.25 4.83
C VAL A 30 12.04 -5.57 5.15
N MET A 31 12.77 -5.11 4.14
CA MET A 31 14.10 -4.49 4.33
C MET A 31 14.03 -3.06 4.86
N GLY A 32 13.02 -2.29 4.46
CA GLY A 32 12.92 -0.87 4.79
C GLY A 32 12.15 -0.59 6.09
N MET A 33 11.02 -1.27 6.32
CA MET A 33 10.18 -1.07 7.51
C MET A 33 10.34 -2.17 8.57
N GLY A 34 11.18 -3.18 8.33
CA GLY A 34 11.33 -4.32 9.24
C GLY A 34 10.08 -5.19 9.31
N PHE A 35 9.27 -5.26 8.24
CA PHE A 35 8.10 -6.13 8.21
C PHE A 35 8.53 -7.60 8.36
N PRO A 36 7.79 -8.45 9.10
CA PRO A 36 8.24 -9.80 9.39
C PRO A 36 8.44 -10.63 8.11
N ALA A 37 9.70 -11.01 7.84
CA ALA A 37 10.08 -11.73 6.62
C ALA A 37 9.35 -13.08 6.47
N TYR A 38 9.03 -13.75 7.58
CA TYR A 38 8.28 -15.02 7.57
C TYR A 38 6.83 -14.88 7.04
N ARG A 39 6.30 -13.65 6.94
CA ARG A 39 5.00 -13.36 6.32
C ARG A 39 5.13 -12.96 4.84
N GLY A 40 6.30 -13.09 4.23
CA GLY A 40 6.59 -12.77 2.83
C GLY A 40 6.71 -11.28 2.52
N GLY A 41 5.80 -10.45 3.06
CA GLY A 41 5.73 -9.01 2.82
C GLY A 41 4.33 -8.46 3.05
N ILE A 42 4.14 -7.17 2.81
CA ILE A 42 2.88 -6.50 3.13
C ILE A 42 1.74 -6.81 2.15
N ILE A 43 2.04 -6.90 0.86
CA ILE A 43 1.09 -7.29 -0.19
C ILE A 43 0.86 -8.80 -0.13
N PHE A 44 1.91 -9.60 0.08
CA PHE A 44 1.75 -11.04 0.29
C PHE A 44 0.83 -11.35 1.48
N TRP A 45 1.07 -10.69 2.62
CA TRP A 45 0.21 -10.81 3.81
C TRP A 45 -1.21 -10.33 3.55
N ALA A 46 -1.39 -9.23 2.80
CA ALA A 46 -2.70 -8.74 2.42
C ALA A 46 -3.47 -9.74 1.53
N ASN A 47 -2.76 -10.42 0.63
CA ASN A 47 -3.32 -11.50 -0.19
C ASN A 47 -3.76 -12.69 0.67
N SER A 48 -2.98 -13.07 1.69
CA SER A 48 -3.38 -14.14 2.62
C SER A 48 -4.65 -13.82 3.40
N LEU A 49 -4.92 -12.54 3.69
CA LEU A 49 -6.17 -12.11 4.33
C LEU A 49 -7.36 -12.00 3.37
N GLY A 50 -7.08 -11.85 2.08
CA GLY A 50 -8.08 -11.64 1.04
C GLY A 50 -8.38 -10.17 0.76
N SER A 51 -8.26 -9.79 -0.50
CA SER A 51 -8.52 -8.42 -0.99
C SER A 51 -9.92 -7.91 -0.66
N LYS A 52 -10.94 -8.78 -0.76
CA LYS A 52 -12.34 -8.45 -0.41
C LYS A 52 -12.51 -8.09 1.06
N TYR A 53 -11.84 -8.83 1.96
CA TYR A 53 -11.93 -8.57 3.39
C TYR A 53 -11.33 -7.20 3.74
N ILE A 54 -10.16 -6.90 3.17
CA ILE A 54 -9.46 -5.63 3.39
C ILE A 54 -10.30 -4.46 2.85
N CYS A 55 -10.86 -4.58 1.64
CA CYS A 55 -11.71 -3.57 1.03
C CYS A 55 -12.94 -3.28 1.90
N SER A 56 -13.68 -4.30 2.31
CA SER A 56 -14.87 -4.14 3.17
C SER A 56 -14.54 -3.49 4.51
N LYS A 57 -13.39 -3.82 5.10
CA LYS A 57 -12.96 -3.22 6.37
C LYS A 57 -12.57 -1.75 6.20
N LEU A 58 -11.85 -1.42 5.13
CA LEU A 58 -11.47 -0.05 4.78
C LEU A 58 -12.71 0.82 4.52
N GLU A 59 -13.72 0.31 3.80
CA GLU A 59 -14.97 1.05 3.59
C GLU A 59 -15.71 1.34 4.91
N LYS A 60 -15.79 0.36 5.82
CA LYS A 60 -16.39 0.56 7.14
C LYS A 60 -15.64 1.63 7.93
N TRP A 61 -14.31 1.60 7.91
CA TRP A 61 -13.50 2.61 8.59
C TRP A 61 -13.54 3.97 7.91
N SER A 62 -13.69 4.02 6.59
CA SER A 62 -13.86 5.28 5.87
C SER A 62 -15.13 6.02 6.29
N LYS A 63 -16.20 5.29 6.65
CA LYS A 63 -17.44 5.88 7.17
C LYS A 63 -17.31 6.38 8.61
N ILE A 64 -16.50 5.71 9.43
CA ILE A 64 -16.36 6.02 10.87
C ILE A 64 -15.30 7.10 11.13
N TYR A 65 -14.15 6.99 10.47
CA TYR A 65 -12.95 7.79 10.74
C TYR A 65 -12.61 8.78 9.61
N GLY A 66 -13.39 8.79 8.52
CA GLY A 66 -13.24 9.73 7.41
C GLY A 66 -12.35 9.23 6.26
N GLU A 67 -12.01 10.15 5.36
CA GLU A 67 -11.41 9.85 4.05
C GLU A 67 -10.05 9.16 4.10
N PHE A 68 -9.37 9.16 5.24
CA PHE A 68 -8.05 8.53 5.39
C PHE A 68 -8.08 7.03 5.06
N PHE A 69 -9.18 6.34 5.39
CA PHE A 69 -9.35 4.91 5.15
C PHE A 69 -10.04 4.59 3.83
N LYS A 70 -10.25 5.58 2.96
CA LYS A 70 -10.93 5.37 1.67
C LYS A 70 -10.13 4.38 0.82
N PRO A 71 -10.71 3.24 0.41
CA PRO A 71 -10.02 2.26 -0.42
C PRO A 71 -9.67 2.88 -1.79
N CYS A 72 -8.48 2.56 -2.30
CA CYS A 72 -8.07 3.02 -3.62
C CYS A 72 -8.79 2.25 -4.73
N ALA A 73 -8.99 2.90 -5.89
CA ALA A 73 -9.70 2.29 -7.02
C ALA A 73 -9.07 0.96 -7.47
N TYR A 74 -7.73 0.86 -7.40
CA TYR A 74 -7.00 -0.36 -7.69
C TYR A 74 -7.36 -1.51 -6.75
N LEU A 75 -7.48 -1.23 -5.45
CA LEU A 75 -7.84 -2.23 -4.45
C LEU A 75 -9.30 -2.70 -4.63
N VAL A 76 -10.20 -1.79 -5.02
CA VAL A 76 -11.61 -2.13 -5.34
C VAL A 76 -11.68 -3.04 -6.58
N GLU A 77 -10.95 -2.71 -7.65
CA GLU A 77 -10.89 -3.54 -8.86
C GLU A 77 -10.33 -4.94 -8.56
N ARG A 78 -9.27 -4.99 -7.74
CA ARG A 78 -8.61 -6.23 -7.34
C ARG A 78 -9.41 -7.03 -6.32
N ALA A 79 -10.25 -6.39 -5.52
CA ALA A 79 -11.22 -7.06 -4.65
C ALA A 79 -12.22 -7.88 -5.47
N SER A 80 -12.64 -7.39 -6.65
CA SER A 80 -13.51 -8.15 -7.56
C SER A 80 -12.81 -9.39 -8.13
N LYS A 81 -11.51 -9.28 -8.43
CA LYS A 81 -10.69 -10.36 -9.01
C LYS A 81 -10.19 -11.38 -7.98
N GLY A 82 -10.11 -11.02 -6.70
CA GLY A 82 -9.68 -11.91 -5.62
C GLY A 82 -8.15 -12.03 -5.44
N ASP A 83 -7.35 -11.25 -6.17
CA ASP A 83 -5.89 -11.26 -6.08
C ASP A 83 -5.31 -9.86 -6.23
N LEU A 84 -4.38 -9.48 -5.35
CA LEU A 84 -3.63 -8.22 -5.36
C LEU A 84 -2.33 -8.28 -6.18
N SER A 85 -2.03 -9.41 -6.84
CA SER A 85 -0.82 -9.56 -7.67
C SER A 85 -0.85 -8.59 -8.88
N GLY A 86 -0.06 -7.52 -8.79
CA GLY A 86 0.12 -6.56 -9.87
C GLY A 86 1.47 -6.75 -10.53
N GLU A 87 1.48 -7.22 -11.79
CA GLU A 87 2.67 -7.20 -12.63
C GLU A 87 2.48 -6.17 -13.75
N LYS A 88 3.32 -5.13 -13.78
CA LYS A 88 3.42 -4.21 -14.92
C LYS A 88 4.87 -4.26 -15.41
N SER A 89 5.10 -4.58 -16.68
CA SER A 89 6.44 -4.72 -17.25
C SER A 89 7.08 -3.35 -17.56
N LYS A 90 7.88 -2.81 -16.64
CA LYS A 90 8.87 -1.76 -16.93
C LYS A 90 10.04 -1.86 -15.96
N LEU A 91 11.26 -2.04 -16.48
CA LEU A 91 12.51 -2.18 -15.73
C LEU A 91 12.72 -1.04 -14.73
N ILE A 92 12.98 -1.35 -13.46
CA ILE A 92 13.53 -0.37 -12.51
C ILE A 92 14.61 -1.02 -11.63
N LEU A 93 15.87 -0.70 -11.94
CA LEU A 93 17.06 -1.00 -11.13
C LEU A 93 17.37 0.11 -10.10
N PHE A 94 16.52 1.12 -9.94
CA PHE A 94 16.88 2.36 -9.23
C PHE A 94 16.08 2.70 -7.96
N CYS A 95 15.23 1.80 -7.44
CA CYS A 95 14.30 2.13 -6.35
C CYS A 95 14.71 1.61 -4.96
N ILE A 96 16.01 1.51 -4.65
CA ILE A 96 16.48 1.15 -3.29
C ILE A 96 16.95 2.36 -2.47
N THR A 97 17.14 3.54 -3.07
CA THR A 97 17.59 4.72 -2.31
C THR A 97 16.60 5.89 -2.37
N ASN A 98 15.95 6.14 -1.24
CA ASN A 98 15.38 7.42 -0.79
C ASN A 98 14.01 7.91 -1.31
N LYS A 99 13.51 7.56 -2.51
CA LYS A 99 12.23 8.16 -2.99
C LYS A 99 10.95 7.60 -2.35
N MET A 100 10.93 6.31 -1.98
CA MET A 100 9.72 5.67 -1.44
C MET A 100 9.39 6.14 -0.02
N LEU A 101 10.41 6.20 0.86
CA LEU A 101 10.30 6.77 2.20
C LEU A 101 9.97 8.27 2.18
N VAL A 102 10.59 9.05 1.28
CA VAL A 102 10.31 10.49 1.17
C VAL A 102 8.88 10.76 0.70
N LYS A 103 8.28 9.96 -0.19
CA LYS A 103 6.88 10.13 -0.62
C LYS A 103 5.90 9.66 0.47
N PHE A 104 6.21 8.52 1.12
CA PHE A 104 5.45 7.97 2.26
C PHE A 104 5.42 8.94 3.45
N PHE A 105 6.55 9.57 3.78
CA PHE A 105 6.63 10.61 4.81
C PHE A 105 6.13 11.99 4.33
N LYS A 106 6.40 12.42 3.09
CA LYS A 106 5.92 13.75 2.59
C LYS A 106 4.40 13.84 2.51
N LEU A 107 3.70 12.80 2.04
CA LEU A 107 2.24 12.88 1.93
C LEU A 107 1.54 12.93 3.29
N HIS A 108 2.16 12.36 4.34
CA HIS A 108 1.56 12.33 5.67
C HIS A 108 2.00 13.48 6.57
N LEU A 109 3.29 13.86 6.59
CA LEU A 109 3.77 14.98 7.40
C LEU A 109 3.41 16.34 6.80
N TRP A 110 3.34 16.49 5.47
CA TRP A 110 2.94 17.76 4.87
C TRP A 110 1.49 18.09 5.23
N LYS A 111 0.56 17.15 5.07
CA LYS A 111 -0.85 17.37 5.42
C LYS A 111 -1.06 17.69 6.91
N ILE A 112 -0.23 17.13 7.80
CA ILE A 112 -0.23 17.44 9.24
C ILE A 112 0.39 18.84 9.51
N TRP A 113 1.42 19.24 8.78
CA TRP A 113 2.07 20.55 8.95
C TRP A 113 1.27 21.72 8.35
N THR A 114 0.53 21.51 7.25
CA THR A 114 -0.39 22.53 6.69
C THR A 114 -1.72 22.64 7.42
N ALA A 115 -2.05 21.71 8.32
CA ALA A 115 -3.23 21.79 9.17
C ALA A 115 -2.95 22.47 10.53
N SER A 116 -1.70 22.90 10.77
CA SER A 116 -1.25 23.57 11.99
C SER A 116 -0.70 24.99 11.73
N LYS A 117 -1.09 25.61 10.63
CA LYS A 117 -0.92 27.05 10.35
C LYS A 117 -2.25 27.67 9.96
#